data_AF-A0A3P7NS58-F1
#
_entry.id   AF-A0A3P7NS58-F1
#
_cell.length_a   1.000
_cell.length_b   1.000
_cell.length_c   1.000
_cell.angle_alpha   90.00
_cell.angle_beta   90.00
_cell.angle_gamma   90.00
#
_symmetry.space_group_name_H-M   'P 1'
#
loop_
_entity.id
_entity.type
_entity.pdbx_description
1 polymer ?
#
loop_
_entity_poly.entity_id
_entity_poly.type
_entity_poly.pdbx_seq_one_letter_code
_entity_poly.pdbx_strand_id
1 'polypeptide(L)'
;MFLLSECLFLFLSFEVTTRPRRKGEVDGKDYYFCKSRAKMESEIAMNKFVEAGEYNGNLYGTHIQSVFKVSASGLHCLLDVGGPALARLTKAGLPPIAILVNGSAGLLEEAQG
;
A
#
# COMPACT_ATOMS: atom_id res chain seq x y z
N MET A 1 -0.70 13.73 -4.00
CA MET A 1 -1.86 13.55 -3.10
C MET A 1 -3.00 14.52 -3.47
N PHE A 2 -3.40 14.62 -4.75
CA PHE A 2 -4.53 15.46 -5.19
C PHE A 2 -5.76 14.62 -5.60
N LEU A 3 -5.57 13.36 -5.98
CA LEU A 3 -6.64 12.45 -6.41
C LEU A 3 -7.66 12.07 -5.31
N LEU A 4 -7.30 12.24 -4.03
CA LEU A 4 -8.15 11.78 -2.93
C LEU A 4 -9.30 12.74 -2.57
N SER A 5 -9.24 14.01 -2.99
CA SER A 5 -10.22 15.02 -2.56
C SER A 5 -11.52 15.01 -3.35
N GLU A 6 -11.54 14.51 -4.59
CA GLU A 6 -12.70 14.63 -5.49
C GLU A 6 -13.25 13.30 -6.01
N CYS A 7 -12.58 12.17 -5.77
CA CYS A 7 -13.05 10.85 -6.20
C CYS A 7 -13.62 10.04 -5.05
N LEU A 8 -14.96 10.02 -4.92
CA LEU A 8 -15.69 9.21 -3.92
C LEU A 8 -15.54 7.68 -4.07
N PHE A 9 -14.89 7.20 -5.15
CA PHE A 9 -14.75 5.78 -5.46
C PHE A 9 -13.35 5.20 -5.18
N LEU A 10 -12.44 6.00 -4.60
CA LEU A 10 -11.09 5.56 -4.26
C LEU A 10 -10.97 5.20 -2.78
N PHE A 11 -10.36 4.05 -2.48
CA PHE A 11 -10.04 3.64 -1.12
C PHE A 11 -8.57 3.26 -1.01
N LEU A 12 -7.92 3.61 0.11
CA LEU A 12 -6.52 3.28 0.38
C LEU A 12 -6.40 1.84 0.87
N SER A 13 -5.44 1.09 0.36
CA SER A 13 -5.13 -0.22 0.92
C SER A 13 -4.65 -0.08 2.36
N PHE A 14 -5.09 -1.00 3.22
CA PHE A 14 -4.55 -1.06 4.57
C PHE A 14 -3.15 -1.63 4.57
N GLU A 15 -2.24 -0.86 5.15
CA GLU A 15 -0.86 -1.25 5.42
C GLU A 15 -0.77 -2.13 6.66
N VAL A 16 0.12 -3.12 6.62
CA VAL A 16 0.45 -4.01 7.75
C VAL A 16 1.81 -3.62 8.27
N THR A 17 2.01 -3.63 9.59
CA THR A 17 3.33 -3.40 10.19
C THR A 17 3.60 -4.28 11.40
N THR A 18 4.87 -4.63 11.63
CA THR A 18 5.31 -5.24 12.89
C THR A 18 5.62 -4.21 13.98
N ARG A 19 5.60 -2.92 13.63
CA ARG A 19 5.87 -1.86 14.60
C ARG A 19 4.83 -1.91 15.72
N PRO A 20 5.23 -1.75 17.00
CA PRO A 20 4.26 -1.56 18.08
C PRO A 20 3.35 -0.37 17.82
N ARG A 21 2.05 -0.57 18.07
CA ARG A 21 1.03 0.49 18.01
C ARG A 21 1.35 1.59 19.02
N ARG A 22 1.35 2.85 18.58
CA ARG A 22 1.54 4.04 19.42
C ARG A 22 0.23 4.44 20.09
N LYS A 23 0.33 5.30 21.11
CA LYS A 23 -0.84 5.91 21.74
C LYS A 23 -1.60 6.76 20.70
N GLY A 24 -2.90 6.53 20.57
CA GLY A 24 -3.76 7.22 19.61
C GLY A 24 -3.98 6.49 18.29
N GLU A 25 -3.09 5.55 17.91
CA GLU A 25 -3.30 4.70 16.73
C GLU A 25 -4.35 3.62 17.02
N VAL A 26 -5.12 3.25 16.01
CA VAL A 26 -6.19 2.25 16.05
C VAL A 26 -5.87 1.14 15.06
N ASP A 27 -5.86 -0.10 15.56
CA ASP A 27 -5.63 -1.30 14.74
C ASP A 27 -6.74 -1.48 13.71
N GLY A 28 -6.34 -1.76 12.47
CA GLY A 28 -7.24 -1.86 11.31
C GLY A 28 -7.74 -0.51 10.76
N LYS A 29 -7.31 0.62 11.34
CA LYS A 29 -7.56 1.96 10.79
C LYS A 29 -6.25 2.60 10.31
N ASP A 30 -5.29 2.77 11.21
CA ASP A 30 -4.00 3.39 10.89
C ASP A 30 -3.07 2.37 10.24
N TYR A 31 -2.96 1.19 10.86
CA TYR A 31 -2.28 0.01 10.33
C TYR A 31 -2.96 -1.25 10.86
N TYR A 32 -2.74 -2.39 10.20
CA TYR A 32 -2.86 -3.69 10.86
C TYR A 32 -1.55 -4.02 11.58
N PHE A 33 -1.59 -4.04 12.90
CA PHE A 33 -0.40 -4.27 13.73
C PHE A 33 -0.15 -5.78 13.93
N CYS A 34 0.78 -6.33 13.15
CA CYS A 34 1.20 -7.72 13.27
C CYS A 34 2.09 -7.92 14.51
N LYS A 35 1.63 -8.73 15.46
CA LYS A 35 2.36 -9.02 16.70
C LYS A 35 3.60 -9.90 16.52
N SER A 36 3.72 -10.61 15.39
CA SER A 36 4.81 -11.57 15.15
C SER A 36 5.56 -11.20 13.86
N ARG A 37 6.81 -10.76 14.03
CA ARG A 37 7.70 -10.49 12.89
C ARG A 37 7.94 -11.74 12.05
N ALA A 38 8.25 -12.86 12.68
CA ALA A 38 8.48 -14.13 11.99
C ALA A 38 7.27 -14.57 11.14
N LYS A 39 6.04 -14.32 11.62
CA LYS A 39 4.84 -14.56 10.81
C LYS A 39 4.80 -13.68 9.57
N MET A 40 5.06 -12.37 9.72
CA MET A 40 5.05 -11.44 8.59
C MET A 40 6.15 -11.80 7.58
N GLU A 41 7.35 -12.17 8.03
CA GLU A 41 8.44 -12.64 7.16
C GLU A 41 8.05 -13.89 6.37
N SER A 42 7.40 -14.87 7.03
CA SER A 42 6.87 -16.05 6.35
C SER A 42 5.82 -15.67 5.29
N GLU A 43 4.92 -14.74 5.59
CA GLU A 43 3.90 -14.27 4.65
C GLU A 43 4.49 -13.48 3.46
N ILE A 44 5.56 -12.71 3.70
CA ILE A 44 6.35 -12.06 2.64
C ILE A 44 6.98 -13.12 1.73
N ALA A 45 7.62 -14.15 2.31
CA ALA A 45 8.23 -15.24 1.55
C ALA A 45 7.20 -16.04 0.72
N MET A 46 5.96 -16.14 1.21
CA MET A 46 4.83 -16.75 0.49
C MET A 46 4.17 -15.82 -0.55
N ASN A 47 4.74 -14.65 -0.82
CA ASN A 47 4.21 -13.66 -1.76
C ASN A 47 2.77 -13.19 -1.42
N LYS A 48 2.44 -13.05 -0.13
CA LYS A 48 1.14 -12.51 0.29
C LYS A 48 1.07 -10.98 0.30
N PHE A 49 2.20 -10.32 0.02
CA PHE A 49 2.33 -8.87 -0.02
C PHE A 49 2.55 -8.38 -1.46
N VAL A 50 1.88 -7.28 -1.80
CA VAL A 50 2.08 -6.53 -3.04
C VAL A 50 3.45 -5.86 -2.99
N GLU A 51 3.73 -5.20 -1.88
CA GLU A 51 5.01 -4.61 -1.56
C GLU A 51 5.27 -4.79 -0.06
N ALA A 52 6.52 -5.01 0.30
CA ALA A 52 6.95 -5.06 1.68
C ALA A 52 8.39 -4.56 1.80
N GLY A 53 8.67 -3.88 2.91
CA GLY A 53 9.97 -3.30 3.20
C GLY A 53 10.22 -3.19 4.70
N GLU A 54 11.43 -2.80 5.06
CA GLU A 54 11.83 -2.59 6.44
C GLU A 54 12.21 -1.13 6.68
N TYR A 55 11.69 -0.55 7.76
CA TYR A 55 12.01 0.80 8.19
C TYR A 55 12.16 0.86 9.70
N ASN A 56 13.28 1.41 10.19
CA ASN A 56 13.63 1.49 11.61
C ASN A 56 13.43 0.15 12.35
N GLY A 57 13.89 -0.95 11.76
CA GLY A 57 13.82 -2.29 12.36
C GLY A 57 12.44 -2.95 12.34
N ASN A 58 11.44 -2.34 11.70
CA ASN A 58 10.08 -2.85 11.62
C ASN A 58 9.68 -3.10 10.16
N LEU A 59 8.95 -4.18 9.94
CA LEU A 59 8.40 -4.50 8.62
C LEU A 59 7.14 -3.68 8.36
N TYR A 60 6.96 -3.31 7.11
CA TYR A 60 5.78 -2.66 6.56
C TYR A 60 5.42 -3.33 5.24
N GLY A 61 4.15 -3.34 4.89
CA GLY A 61 3.76 -3.75 3.56
C GLY A 61 2.25 -3.80 3.33
N THR A 62 1.90 -3.72 2.06
CA THR A 62 0.52 -3.80 1.57
C THR A 62 0.14 -5.26 1.31
N HIS A 63 -0.71 -5.82 2.16
CA HIS A 63 -1.16 -7.21 1.99
C HIS A 63 -2.12 -7.34 0.80
N ILE A 64 -1.94 -8.36 -0.05
CA ILE A 64 -2.77 -8.56 -1.26
C ILE A 64 -4.26 -8.65 -0.91
N GLN A 65 -4.59 -9.32 0.20
CA GLN A 65 -5.97 -9.44 0.67
C GLN A 65 -6.60 -8.08 1.05
N SER A 66 -5.81 -7.08 1.45
CA SER A 66 -6.33 -5.73 1.70
C SER A 66 -6.84 -5.10 0.39
N VAL A 67 -6.08 -5.25 -0.69
CA VAL A 67 -6.45 -4.78 -2.03
C VAL A 67 -7.68 -5.54 -2.54
N PHE A 68 -7.71 -6.86 -2.34
CA PHE A 68 -8.85 -7.69 -2.72
C PHE A 68 -10.15 -7.27 -2.01
N LYS A 69 -10.10 -6.95 -0.71
CA LYS A 69 -11.29 -6.50 0.04
C LYS A 69 -11.88 -5.21 -0.53
N VAL A 70 -11.03 -4.25 -0.89
CA VAL A 70 -11.46 -2.99 -1.53
C VAL A 70 -12.08 -3.24 -2.90
N SER A 71 -11.42 -4.07 -3.72
CA SER A 71 -11.94 -4.43 -5.04
C SER A 71 -13.29 -5.15 -4.94
N ALA A 72 -13.44 -6.07 -3.98
CA ALA A 72 -14.67 -6.82 -3.76
C ALA A 72 -15.83 -5.93 -3.28
N SER A 73 -15.57 -4.76 -2.70
CA SER A 73 -16.61 -3.78 -2.35
C SER A 73 -17.02 -2.87 -3.52
N GLY A 74 -16.53 -3.15 -4.74
CA GLY A 74 -16.83 -2.35 -5.93
C GLY A 74 -16.08 -1.02 -6.00
N LEU A 75 -15.02 -0.85 -5.20
CA LEU A 75 -14.20 0.37 -5.17
C LEU A 75 -12.85 0.15 -5.88
N HIS A 76 -12.27 1.23 -6.37
CA HIS A 76 -10.91 1.21 -6.89
C HIS A 76 -9.93 1.42 -5.74
N CYS A 77 -8.97 0.50 -5.59
CA CYS A 77 -7.91 0.64 -4.61
C CYS A 77 -6.82 1.56 -5.15
N LEU A 78 -6.54 2.67 -4.47
CA LEU A 78 -5.40 3.51 -4.77
C LEU A 78 -4.17 2.93 -4.07
N LEU A 79 -3.11 2.67 -4.83
CA LEU A 79 -1.86 2.07 -4.35
C LEU A 79 -0.69 2.98 -4.69
N ASP A 80 0.12 3.29 -3.68
CA ASP A 80 1.42 3.95 -3.83
C ASP A 80 2.50 2.88 -3.69
N VAL A 81 2.91 2.31 -4.81
CA VAL A 81 3.78 1.13 -4.87
C VAL A 81 4.73 1.22 -6.06
N GLY A 82 5.87 0.54 -5.99
CA GLY A 82 6.84 0.47 -7.08
C GLY A 82 6.39 -0.43 -8.24
N GLY A 83 7.10 -0.34 -9.37
CA GLY A 83 6.84 -1.15 -10.58
C GLY A 83 6.69 -2.67 -10.36
N PRO A 84 7.48 -3.34 -9.48
CA PRO A 84 7.33 -4.77 -9.21
C PRO A 84 5.95 -5.19 -8.69
N ALA A 85 5.18 -4.27 -8.10
CA ALA A 85 3.83 -4.52 -7.62
C ALA A 85 2.86 -4.90 -8.76
N LEU A 86 3.05 -4.35 -9.96
CA LEU A 86 2.16 -4.58 -11.10
C LEU A 86 2.08 -6.06 -11.49
N ALA A 87 3.24 -6.73 -11.51
CA ALA A 87 3.32 -8.16 -11.81
C ALA A 87 2.66 -9.01 -10.72
N ARG A 88 2.82 -8.62 -9.45
CA ARG A 88 2.22 -9.31 -8.29
C ARG A 88 0.70 -9.20 -8.29
N LEU A 89 0.17 -8.00 -8.54
CA LEU A 89 -1.27 -7.73 -8.63
C LEU A 89 -1.91 -8.50 -9.79
N THR A 90 -1.30 -8.45 -10.98
CA THR A 90 -1.76 -9.21 -12.15
C THR A 90 -1.80 -10.71 -11.86
N LYS A 91 -0.75 -11.27 -11.25
CA LYS A 91 -0.69 -12.69 -10.88
C LYS A 91 -1.75 -13.07 -9.83
N ALA A 92 -2.13 -12.14 -8.97
CA ALA A 92 -3.18 -12.34 -7.97
C ALA A 92 -4.61 -12.21 -8.53
N GLY A 93 -4.78 -11.97 -9.83
CA GLY A 93 -6.09 -11.76 -10.45
C GLY A 93 -6.68 -10.37 -10.20
N LEU A 94 -5.85 -9.41 -9.81
CA LEU A 94 -6.21 -8.01 -9.60
C LEU A 94 -5.53 -7.15 -10.68
N PRO A 95 -6.10 -7.01 -11.88
CA PRO A 95 -5.47 -6.26 -12.97
C PRO A 95 -5.37 -4.77 -12.60
N PRO A 96 -4.15 -4.20 -12.42
CA PRO A 96 -3.99 -2.82 -11.99
C PRO A 96 -4.08 -1.84 -13.17
N ILE A 97 -4.51 -0.62 -12.89
CA ILE A 97 -4.35 0.54 -13.79
C ILE A 97 -3.11 1.30 -13.31
N ALA A 98 -2.04 1.32 -14.10
CA ALA A 98 -0.82 2.04 -13.78
C ALA A 98 -0.82 3.43 -14.41
N ILE A 99 -0.67 4.47 -13.59
CA ILE A 99 -0.57 5.87 -14.05
C ILE A 99 0.84 6.36 -13.74
N LEU A 100 1.66 6.55 -14.77
CA LEU A 100 2.98 7.18 -14.64
C LEU A 100 2.87 8.66 -14.99
N VAL A 101 3.16 9.52 -14.01
CA VAL A 101 3.23 10.97 -14.25
C VAL A 101 4.67 11.31 -14.61
N ASN A 102 4.91 11.74 -15.84
CA ASN A 102 6.21 12.20 -16.28
C ASN A 102 6.31 13.72 -16.07
N GLY A 103 7.24 14.16 -15.21
CA GLY A 103 7.50 15.59 -14.99
C GLY A 103 8.49 16.12 -16.01
N SER A 104 8.21 17.27 -16.63
CA SER A 104 9.25 18.05 -17.28
C SER A 104 10.09 18.76 -16.20
N ALA A 105 11.41 18.83 -16.39
CA ALA A 105 12.37 19.31 -15.38
C ALA A 105 12.05 20.72 -14.82
N GLY A 106 11.33 21.55 -15.58
CA GLY A 106 10.97 22.92 -15.16
C GLY A 106 9.84 23.03 -14.14
N LEU A 107 9.08 21.96 -13.85
CA LEU A 107 7.94 22.01 -12.92
C LEU A 107 8.27 21.55 -11.49
N LEU A 108 9.46 20.97 -11.28
CA LEU A 108 9.87 20.45 -9.97
C LEU A 108 10.44 21.53 -9.03
N GLU A 109 10.85 22.68 -9.57
CA GLU A 109 11.38 23.80 -8.77
C GLU A 109 10.28 24.59 -8.03
N GLU A 110 9.03 24.58 -8.51
CA GLU A 110 7.93 25.33 -7.87
C GLU A 110 7.33 24.62 -6.64
N ALA A 111 7.64 23.35 -6.39
CA ALA A 111 7.02 22.55 -5.33
C ALA A 111 7.78 22.59 -3.97
N GLN A 112 8.85 23.39 -3.86
CA GLN A 112 9.68 23.51 -2.64
C GLN A 112 9.64 24.90 -1.97
N GLY A 113 8.70 25.77 -2.39
CA GLY A 113 8.47 27.10 -1.80
C GLY A 113 7.57 27.09 -0.57
#